data_AF-A0A973HGW6-F1
#
_entry.id   AF-A0A973HGW6-F1
#
_cell.length_a   1.000
_cell.length_b   1.000
_cell.length_c   1.000
_cell.angle_alpha   90.00
_cell.angle_beta   90.00
_cell.angle_gamma   90.00
#
_symmetry.space_group_name_H-M   'P 1'
#
loop_
_entity.id
_entity.type
_entity.pdbx_description
1 polymer ?
#
loop_
_entity_poly.entity_id
_entity_poly.type
_entity_poly.pdbx_seq_one_letter_code
_entity_poly.pdbx_strand_id
1 'polypeptide(L)'
;MKIGEKIKLIREAHGYNRVEFANILSMPKSSLEQYERETRSPSGKALLKITEHFPQYALWFTTNTLAPESGQIAPGDDIPKMCNNGVPAELLDAAFERMLTASIALGWLTPKPDIQFSMLADLLRHDFVAEGGKLIERSEGERDAV
;
A
#
# COMPACT_ATOMS: atom_id res chain seq x y z
N MET A 1 -2.19 19.68 14.22
CA MET A 1 -1.92 20.00 12.81
C MET A 1 -3.17 20.51 12.15
N LYS A 2 -3.07 21.58 11.37
CA LYS A 2 -4.19 22.01 10.55
C LYS A 2 -4.17 21.32 9.19
N ILE A 3 -5.27 21.41 8.46
CA ILE A 3 -5.44 20.73 7.17
C ILE A 3 -4.36 21.18 6.17
N GLY A 4 -4.01 22.46 6.12
CA GLY A 4 -2.97 22.99 5.23
C GLY A 4 -1.60 22.34 5.44
N GLU A 5 -1.20 22.17 6.70
CA GLU A 5 0.05 21.47 7.07
C GLU A 5 0.02 20.01 6.66
N LYS A 6 -1.12 19.32 6.82
CA LYS A 6 -1.25 17.91 6.39
C LYS A 6 -1.11 17.75 4.89
N ILE A 7 -1.73 18.64 4.11
CA ILE A 7 -1.62 18.66 2.65
C ILE A 7 -0.16 18.86 2.24
N LYS A 8 0.54 19.76 2.93
CA LYS A 8 1.96 20.02 2.71
C LYS A 8 2.83 18.80 3.02
N LEU A 9 2.58 18.09 4.13
CA LEU A 9 3.31 16.87 4.50
C LEU A 9 3.11 15.75 3.47
N ILE A 10 1.87 15.53 3.00
CA ILE A 10 1.60 14.56 1.92
C ILE A 10 2.46 14.91 0.71
N ARG A 11 2.45 16.18 0.28
CA ARG A 11 3.23 16.64 -0.86
C ARG A 11 4.73 16.39 -0.68
N GLU A 12 5.28 16.73 0.48
CA GLU A 12 6.71 16.67 0.77
C GLU A 12 7.21 15.23 0.95
N ALA A 13 6.43 14.35 1.58
CA ALA A 13 6.77 12.93 1.71
C ALA A 13 6.89 12.22 0.36
N HIS A 14 6.14 12.68 -0.65
CA HIS A 14 6.24 12.17 -2.02
C HIS A 14 7.22 12.95 -2.91
N GLY A 15 7.93 13.95 -2.36
CA GLY A 15 8.94 14.73 -3.08
C GLY A 15 8.37 15.68 -4.15
N TYR A 16 7.06 15.93 -4.18
CA TYR A 16 6.44 16.75 -5.21
C TYR A 16 6.62 18.24 -4.97
N ASN A 17 6.85 19.00 -6.04
CA ASN A 17 6.67 20.44 -6.00
C ASN A 17 5.16 20.80 -6.07
N ARG A 18 4.82 22.06 -5.77
CA ARG A 18 3.41 22.50 -5.72
C ARG A 18 2.68 22.42 -7.07
N VAL A 19 3.39 22.58 -8.18
CA VAL A 19 2.80 22.50 -9.52
C VAL A 19 2.43 21.05 -9.81
N GLU A 20 3.34 20.12 -9.57
CA GLU A 20 3.13 18.67 -9.74
C GLU A 20 1.98 18.17 -8.90
N PHE A 21 1.96 18.50 -7.61
CA PHE A 21 0.91 18.04 -6.71
C PHE A 21 -0.46 18.61 -7.08
N ALA A 22 -0.52 19.87 -7.49
CA ALA A 22 -1.75 20.49 -7.98
C ALA A 22 -2.26 19.82 -9.26
N ASN A 23 -1.35 19.46 -10.18
CA ASN A 23 -1.68 18.75 -11.41
C ASN A 23 -2.22 17.33 -11.12
N ILE A 24 -1.56 16.57 -10.23
CA ILE A 24 -2.00 15.21 -9.82
C ILE A 24 -3.43 15.26 -9.27
N LEU A 25 -3.70 16.23 -8.39
CA LEU A 25 -5.01 16.40 -7.77
C LEU A 25 -6.03 17.10 -8.69
N SER A 26 -5.63 17.47 -9.91
CA SER A 26 -6.45 18.23 -10.87
C SER A 26 -7.11 19.46 -10.20
N MET A 27 -6.28 20.30 -9.58
CA MET A 27 -6.69 21.50 -8.87
C MET A 27 -5.81 22.71 -9.22
N PRO A 28 -6.33 23.95 -9.11
CA PRO A 28 -5.50 25.12 -9.36
C PRO A 28 -4.36 25.24 -8.34
N LYS A 29 -3.12 25.47 -8.81
CA LYS A 29 -1.94 25.69 -7.96
C LYS A 29 -2.19 26.79 -6.92
N SER A 30 -2.84 27.88 -7.31
CA SER A 30 -3.19 28.98 -6.40
C SER A 30 -4.10 28.54 -5.26
N SER A 31 -5.03 27.61 -5.52
CA SER A 31 -5.89 27.05 -4.47
C SER A 31 -5.09 26.16 -3.53
N LEU A 32 -4.22 25.30 -4.06
CA LEU A 32 -3.32 24.48 -3.26
C LEU A 32 -2.41 25.33 -2.36
N GLU A 33 -1.82 26.41 -2.90
CA GLU A 33 -1.00 27.35 -2.14
C GLU A 33 -1.78 28.03 -1.01
N GLN A 34 -3.01 28.47 -1.29
CA GLN A 34 -3.89 29.06 -0.27
C GLN A 34 -4.27 28.05 0.83
N TYR A 35 -4.42 26.78 0.48
CA TYR A 35 -4.69 25.70 1.44
C TYR A 35 -3.48 25.43 2.33
N GLU A 36 -2.29 25.26 1.75
CA GLU A 36 -1.05 25.06 2.51
C GLU A 36 -0.70 26.25 3.42
N ARG A 37 -1.01 27.48 2.99
CA ARG A 37 -0.83 28.70 3.78
C ARG A 37 -1.97 29.00 4.73
N GLU A 38 -2.99 28.14 4.76
CA GLU A 38 -4.20 28.29 5.60
C GLU A 38 -4.97 29.60 5.37
N THR A 39 -4.68 30.32 4.28
CA THR A 39 -5.40 31.54 3.89
C THR A 39 -6.82 31.20 3.46
N ARG A 40 -7.05 29.96 3.00
CA ARG A 40 -8.36 29.44 2.62
C ARG A 40 -8.51 28.01 3.13
N SER A 41 -9.68 27.69 3.67
CA SER A 41 -10.03 26.30 4.00
C SER A 41 -10.37 25.50 2.74
N PRO A 42 -9.88 24.26 2.58
CA PRO A 42 -10.26 23.41 1.45
C PRO A 42 -11.74 23.06 1.49
N SER A 43 -12.36 22.91 0.31
CA SER A 43 -13.72 22.39 0.22
C SER A 43 -13.74 20.87 0.43
N GLY A 44 -14.90 20.30 0.83
CA GLY A 44 -15.05 18.85 0.95
C GLY A 44 -14.68 18.10 -0.34
N LYS A 45 -14.98 18.67 -1.51
CA LYS A 45 -14.56 18.11 -2.81
C LYS A 45 -13.04 18.06 -2.97
N ALA A 46 -12.31 19.07 -2.48
CA ALA A 46 -10.86 19.08 -2.53
C ALA A 46 -10.25 18.05 -1.57
N LEU A 47 -10.85 17.87 -0.39
CA LEU A 47 -10.42 16.84 0.57
C LEU A 47 -10.63 15.43 0.01
N LEU A 48 -11.80 15.16 -0.59
CA LEU A 48 -12.09 13.87 -1.23
C LEU A 48 -11.07 13.52 -2.31
N LYS A 49 -10.76 14.46 -3.20
CA LYS A 49 -9.73 14.24 -4.24
C LYS A 49 -8.38 13.85 -3.65
N ILE A 50 -7.96 14.49 -2.54
CA ILE A 50 -6.69 14.17 -1.88
C ILE A 50 -6.75 12.75 -1.31
N THR A 51 -7.83 12.39 -0.62
CA THR A 51 -7.97 11.05 -0.02
C THR A 51 -8.22 9.94 -1.04
N GLU A 52 -8.78 10.24 -2.22
CA GLU A 52 -8.91 9.29 -3.33
C GLU A 52 -7.56 9.00 -3.99
N HIS A 53 -6.73 10.01 -4.18
CA HIS A 53 -5.38 9.84 -4.75
C HIS A 53 -4.38 9.27 -3.76
N PHE A 54 -4.57 9.53 -2.45
CA PHE A 54 -3.71 9.04 -1.38
C PHE A 54 -4.54 8.34 -0.30
N PRO A 55 -5.16 7.18 -0.63
CA PRO A 55 -6.06 6.48 0.28
C PRO A 55 -5.36 6.00 1.54
N GLN A 56 -4.05 5.74 1.48
CA GLN A 56 -3.24 5.37 2.64
C GLN A 56 -3.14 6.47 3.70
N TYR A 57 -3.51 7.71 3.39
CA TYR A 57 -3.49 8.80 4.37
C TYR A 57 -4.89 9.19 4.83
N ALA A 58 -5.97 8.56 4.34
CA ALA A 58 -7.33 9.04 4.54
C ALA A 58 -7.73 9.16 6.02
N LEU A 59 -7.41 8.14 6.82
CA LEU A 59 -7.70 8.14 8.26
C LEU A 59 -6.89 9.21 9.00
N TRP A 60 -5.59 9.25 8.75
CA TRP A 60 -4.68 10.26 9.31
C TRP A 60 -5.11 11.67 8.95
N PHE A 61 -5.47 11.87 7.70
CA PHE A 61 -5.83 13.16 7.14
C PHE A 61 -7.10 13.73 7.78
N THR A 62 -8.11 12.88 7.98
CA THR A 62 -9.42 13.28 8.51
C THR A 62 -9.49 13.31 10.04
N THR A 63 -8.85 12.35 10.72
CA THR A 63 -9.02 12.16 12.18
C THR A 63 -7.73 12.35 13.00
N ASN A 64 -6.57 12.53 12.35
CA ASN A 64 -5.24 12.45 12.98
C ASN A 64 -4.91 11.09 13.61
N THR A 65 -5.63 10.03 13.23
CA THR A 65 -5.34 8.67 13.71
C THR A 65 -4.68 7.83 12.62
N LEU A 66 -3.88 6.85 13.02
CA LEU A 66 -3.20 5.91 12.13
C LEU A 66 -3.80 4.52 12.28
N ALA A 67 -3.76 3.74 11.21
CA ALA A 67 -4.00 2.30 11.22
C ALA A 67 -3.07 1.62 10.19
N PRO A 68 -1.73 1.56 10.45
CA PRO A 68 -0.75 1.02 9.51
C PRO A 68 -1.05 -0.41 9.07
N GLU A 69 -1.69 -1.20 9.93
CA GLU A 69 -2.18 -2.56 9.68
C GLU A 69 -3.26 -2.66 8.58
N SER A 70 -3.91 -1.54 8.30
CA SER A 70 -4.87 -1.36 7.20
C SER A 70 -4.28 -0.50 6.07
N GLY A 71 -2.96 -0.29 6.08
CA GLY A 71 -2.29 0.61 5.16
C GLY A 71 -2.66 2.07 5.35
N GLN A 72 -3.21 2.46 6.50
CA GLN A 72 -3.50 3.86 6.83
C GLN A 72 -2.36 4.45 7.67
N ILE A 73 -1.45 5.18 7.04
CA ILE A 73 -0.19 5.68 7.63
C ILE A 73 -0.14 7.21 7.62
N ALA A 74 0.89 7.81 8.23
CA ALA A 74 1.22 9.22 8.02
C ALA A 74 2.27 9.37 6.91
N PRO A 75 2.31 10.53 6.22
CA PRO A 75 3.41 10.84 5.32
C PRO A 75 4.74 10.92 6.08
N GLY A 76 5.73 10.12 5.67
CA GLY A 76 7.06 10.07 6.30
C GLY A 76 7.27 8.92 7.29
N ASP A 77 6.25 8.12 7.58
CA ASP A 77 6.43 6.84 8.26
C ASP A 77 7.18 5.88 7.31
N ASP A 78 8.19 5.15 7.81
CA ASP A 78 8.83 4.07 7.05
C ASP A 78 7.79 2.99 6.73
N ILE A 79 7.54 2.75 5.44
CA ILE A 79 6.46 1.90 4.95
C ILE A 79 6.89 0.43 4.98
N PRO A 80 6.24 -0.48 5.74
CA PRO A 80 6.21 -1.89 5.37
C PRO A 80 5.19 -2.06 4.23
N LYS A 81 5.63 -2.68 3.12
CA LYS A 81 4.94 -2.64 1.83
C LYS A 81 3.71 -3.57 1.78
N MET A 82 2.51 -3.02 1.98
CA MET A 82 1.31 -3.08 1.12
C MET A 82 0.10 -2.45 1.83
N CYS A 83 -0.71 -1.66 1.11
CA CYS A 83 -1.93 -1.02 1.65
C CYS A 83 -3.19 -1.86 1.40
N ASN A 84 -4.08 -1.89 2.41
CA ASN A 84 -5.51 -2.27 2.49
C ASN A 84 -6.04 -3.56 1.83
N ASN A 85 -5.45 -4.05 0.74
CA ASN A 85 -5.78 -5.33 0.13
C ASN A 85 -4.61 -6.27 0.41
N GLY A 86 -4.78 -7.20 1.36
CA GLY A 86 -3.79 -8.26 1.52
C GLY A 86 -3.71 -9.13 0.26
N VAL A 87 -2.66 -9.93 0.14
CA VAL A 87 -2.47 -10.88 -0.95
C VAL A 87 -2.99 -12.24 -0.52
N PRO A 88 -3.92 -12.89 -1.24
CA PRO A 88 -4.33 -14.24 -0.89
C PRO A 88 -3.15 -15.19 -0.76
N ALA A 89 -3.04 -15.94 0.35
CA ALA A 89 -1.91 -16.84 0.58
C ALA A 89 -1.77 -17.88 -0.55
N GLU A 90 -2.90 -18.43 -1.01
CA GLU A 90 -2.96 -19.34 -2.16
C GLU A 90 -2.44 -18.69 -3.45
N LEU A 91 -2.68 -17.39 -3.64
CA LEU A 91 -2.18 -16.66 -4.80
C LEU A 91 -0.66 -16.46 -4.71
N LEU A 92 -0.15 -16.17 -3.52
CA LEU A 92 1.28 -16.04 -3.29
C LEU A 92 2.00 -17.37 -3.51
N ASP A 93 1.46 -18.47 -2.98
CA ASP A 93 2.00 -19.82 -3.18
C ASP A 93 2.01 -20.22 -4.65
N ALA A 94 0.88 -20.05 -5.33
CA ALA A 94 0.75 -20.43 -6.74
C ALA A 94 1.72 -19.63 -7.62
N ALA A 95 1.93 -18.34 -7.32
CA ALA A 95 2.91 -17.52 -8.02
C ALA A 95 4.34 -18.04 -7.80
N PHE A 96 4.65 -18.41 -6.56
CA PHE A 96 5.96 -18.89 -6.17
C PHE A 96 6.29 -20.28 -6.73
N GLU A 97 5.38 -21.24 -6.64
CA GLU A 97 5.55 -22.58 -7.17
C GLU A 97 5.76 -22.59 -8.69
N ARG A 98 5.02 -21.73 -9.40
CA ARG A 98 5.20 -21.54 -10.85
C ARG A 98 6.60 -21.01 -11.17
N MET A 99 7.09 -20.06 -10.38
CA MET A 99 8.44 -19.52 -10.54
C MET A 99 9.51 -20.59 -10.33
N LEU A 100 9.39 -21.38 -9.25
CA LEU A 100 10.33 -22.46 -8.96
C LEU A 100 10.34 -23.53 -10.03
N THR A 101 9.15 -23.97 -10.46
CA THR A 101 9.01 -24.99 -11.52
C THR A 101 9.66 -24.55 -12.82
N ALA A 102 9.40 -23.31 -13.26
CA ALA A 102 10.02 -22.74 -14.45
C ALA A 102 11.55 -22.65 -14.31
N SER A 103 12.04 -22.21 -13.15
CA SER A 103 13.47 -22.10 -12.86
C SER A 103 14.17 -23.46 -12.90
N ILE A 104 13.51 -24.53 -12.43
CA ILE A 104 14.05 -25.90 -12.49
C ILE A 104 14.06 -26.44 -13.92
N ALA A 105 12.97 -26.24 -14.66
CA ALA A 105 12.88 -26.68 -16.06
C ALA A 105 13.94 -26.02 -16.96
N LEU A 106 14.29 -24.77 -16.65
CA LEU A 106 15.36 -24.02 -17.32
C LEU A 106 16.76 -24.36 -16.80
N GLY A 107 16.87 -25.22 -15.78
CA GLY A 107 18.13 -25.64 -15.18
C GLY A 107 18.81 -24.57 -14.31
N TRP A 108 18.11 -23.50 -13.93
CA TRP A 108 18.63 -22.44 -13.05
C TRP A 108 18.68 -22.86 -11.59
N LEU A 109 17.79 -23.75 -11.18
CA LEU A 109 17.74 -24.32 -9.83
C LEU A 109 17.77 -25.84 -9.93
N THR A 110 18.62 -26.47 -9.13
CA THR A 110 18.64 -27.92 -8.97
C THR A 110 18.15 -28.26 -7.57
N PRO A 111 16.95 -28.83 -7.42
CA PRO A 111 16.44 -29.19 -6.12
C PRO A 111 17.28 -30.33 -5.53
N LYS A 112 17.59 -30.23 -4.24
CA LYS A 112 18.19 -31.34 -3.51
C LYS A 112 17.11 -32.39 -3.23
N PRO A 113 17.43 -33.69 -3.35
CA PRO A 113 16.46 -34.77 -3.23
C PRO A 113 15.75 -34.81 -1.87
N ASP A 114 16.40 -34.30 -0.83
CA ASP A 114 15.87 -34.33 0.54
C ASP A 114 15.09 -33.05 0.93
N ILE A 115 14.96 -32.07 0.03
CA ILE A 115 14.25 -30.80 0.32
C ILE A 115 12.87 -30.81 -0.31
N GLN A 116 11.84 -30.65 0.52
CA GLN A 116 10.45 -30.53 0.09
C GLN A 116 10.11 -29.08 -0.27
N PHE A 117 9.42 -28.87 -1.39
CA PHE A 117 9.05 -27.52 -1.87
C PHE A 117 8.05 -26.79 -0.97
N SER A 118 7.22 -27.52 -0.24
CA SER A 118 6.29 -26.96 0.74
C SER A 118 7.01 -26.12 1.80
N MET A 119 8.18 -26.58 2.26
CA MET A 119 8.99 -25.85 3.25
C MET A 119 9.46 -24.49 2.74
N LEU A 120 9.58 -24.33 1.42
CA LEU A 120 10.05 -23.10 0.80
C LEU A 120 8.92 -22.09 0.58
N ALA A 121 7.70 -22.55 0.30
CA ALA A 121 6.51 -21.70 0.28
C ALA A 121 6.21 -21.13 1.67
N ASP A 122 6.40 -21.94 2.71
CA ASP A 122 6.26 -21.49 4.10
C ASP A 122 7.32 -20.45 4.48
N LEU A 123 8.57 -20.63 4.02
CA LEU A 123 9.65 -19.65 4.20
C LEU A 123 9.36 -18.34 3.45
N LEU A 124 8.87 -18.41 2.21
CA LEU A 124 8.50 -17.22 1.45
C LEU A 124 7.39 -16.44 2.15
N ARG A 125 6.36 -17.12 2.65
CA ARG A 125 5.25 -16.47 3.37
C ARG A 125 5.74 -15.79 4.64
N HIS A 126 6.60 -16.49 5.38
CA HIS A 126 7.27 -15.95 6.56
C HIS A 126 8.01 -14.65 6.22
N ASP A 127 8.86 -14.65 5.18
CA ASP A 127 9.66 -13.48 4.80
C ASP A 127 8.82 -12.36 4.17
N PHE A 128 7.78 -12.71 3.41
CA PHE A 128 6.83 -11.77 2.84
C PHE A 128 6.09 -10.97 3.92
N VAL A 129 5.70 -11.63 5.02
CA VAL A 129 5.12 -10.96 6.19
C VAL A 129 6.18 -10.17 6.95
N ALA A 130 7.40 -10.68 7.08
CA ALA A 130 8.50 -10.00 7.76
C ALA A 130 8.90 -8.66 7.09
N GLU A 131 8.79 -8.57 5.76
CA GLU A 131 9.03 -7.34 4.97
C GLU A 131 7.80 -6.41 4.89
N GLY A 132 6.74 -6.72 5.64
CA GLY A 132 5.56 -5.85 5.76
C GLY A 132 4.40 -6.14 4.81
N GLY A 133 4.42 -7.29 4.13
CA GLY A 133 3.29 -7.77 3.35
C GLY A 133 2.13 -8.26 4.24
N LYS A 134 0.90 -8.14 3.74
CA LYS A 134 -0.32 -8.67 4.39
C LYS A 134 -0.87 -9.83 3.56
N LEU A 135 -1.12 -10.98 4.17
CA LEU A 135 -1.77 -12.11 3.49
C LEU A 135 -3.28 -12.17 3.79
N ILE A 136 -4.07 -12.61 2.82
CA ILE A 136 -5.49 -12.97 2.98
C ILE A 136 -5.58 -14.49 2.97
N GLU A 137 -6.00 -15.09 4.07
CA GLU A 137 -6.36 -16.50 4.06
C GLU A 137 -7.82 -16.63 3.61
N ARG A 138 -8.10 -17.60 2.75
CA ARG A 138 -9.47 -17.84 2.29
C ARG A 138 -10.23 -18.50 3.44
N SER A 139 -11.22 -17.82 4.04
CA SER A 139 -12.07 -18.43 5.05
C SER A 139 -12.81 -19.61 4.44
N GLU A 140 -12.82 -20.77 5.09
CA GLU A 140 -13.36 -22.04 4.56
C GLU A 140 -14.86 -22.04 4.21
N GLY A 141 -15.59 -20.93 4.35
CA GLY A 141 -17.04 -20.83 4.16
C GLY A 141 -17.56 -20.58 2.74
N GLU A 142 -16.71 -20.44 1.72
CA GLU A 142 -17.17 -20.19 0.33
C GLU A 142 -17.30 -21.46 -0.54
N ARG A 143 -17.14 -22.65 0.05
CA ARG A 143 -17.25 -23.92 -0.71
C ARG A 143 -18.67 -24.49 -0.82
N ASP A 144 -19.65 -23.96 -0.11
CA ASP A 144 -20.99 -24.56 -0.01
C ASP A 144 -22.10 -23.79 -0.77
N ALA A 145 -21.75 -23.05 -1.82
CA ALA A 145 -22.74 -22.42 -2.69
C ALA A 145 -22.48 -22.76 -4.17
N VAL A 146 -22.64 -24.05 -4.51
CA VAL A 146 -23.02 -24.52 -5.85
C VAL A 146 -24.05 -25.63 -5.71
#